data_AF-A0A523XPX1-F1
#
_entry.id   AF-A0A523XPX1-F1
#
_cell.length_a   1.000
_cell.length_b   1.000
_cell.length_c   1.000
_cell.angle_alpha   90.00
_cell.angle_beta   90.00
_cell.angle_gamma   90.00
#
_symmetry.space_group_name_H-M   'P 1'
#
loop_
_entity.id
_entity.type
_entity.pdbx_description
1 polymer ?
#
loop_
_entity_poly.entity_id
_entity_poly.type
_entity_poly.pdbx_seq_one_letter_code
_entity_poly.pdbx_strand_id
1 'polypeptide(L)'
;MSIRQNVVKTLKTVKEEYGKVDFGDKLLDLISIVGIVLFLVSFVSVFLSRVFNAVNIVFMLYPLGLAGVAASFRMKKRDKPEEAEKLFKEWVWIFGTITVISIVVIILGFVLA
;
A
#
# COMPACT_ATOMS: atom_id res chain seq x y z
N MET A 1 -2.65 -6.58 38.35
CA MET A 1 -3.01 -5.55 37.35
C MET A 1 -4.24 -6.01 36.60
N SER A 2 -5.24 -5.15 36.39
CA SER A 2 -6.42 -5.51 35.59
C SER A 2 -6.08 -5.53 34.10
N ILE A 3 -6.80 -6.35 33.32
CA ILE A 3 -6.66 -6.44 31.85
C ILE A 3 -6.78 -5.06 31.20
N ARG A 4 -7.69 -4.22 31.68
CA ARG A 4 -7.88 -2.84 31.23
C ARG A 4 -6.62 -1.99 31.42
N GLN A 5 -5.96 -2.08 32.57
CA GLN A 5 -4.72 -1.34 32.85
C GLN A 5 -3.57 -1.80 31.95
N ASN A 6 -3.49 -3.11 31.66
CA ASN A 6 -2.48 -3.64 30.73
C ASN A 6 -2.71 -3.12 29.31
N VAL A 7 -3.94 -3.17 28.80
CA VAL A 7 -4.27 -2.67 27.44
C VAL A 7 -3.93 -1.18 27.31
N VAL A 8 -4.34 -0.36 28.29
CA VAL A 8 -4.05 1.08 28.26
C VAL A 8 -2.54 1.35 28.31
N LYS A 9 -1.80 0.62 29.14
CA LYS A 9 -0.34 0.74 29.20
C LYS A 9 0.31 0.38 27.87
N THR A 10 -0.08 -0.75 27.28
CA THR A 10 0.45 -1.20 25.98
C THR A 10 0.16 -0.17 24.88
N LEU A 11 -1.06 0.35 24.78
CA LEU A 11 -1.40 1.36 23.78
C LEU A 11 -0.62 2.65 23.97
N LYS A 12 -0.41 3.08 25.23
CA LYS A 12 0.40 4.27 25.53
C LYS A 12 1.85 4.06 25.10
N THR A 13 2.44 2.90 25.41
CA THR A 13 3.80 2.56 25.00
C THR A 13 3.94 2.50 23.48
N VAL A 14 3.03 1.84 22.78
CA VAL A 14 3.03 1.78 21.31
C VAL A 14 2.93 3.20 20.71
N LYS A 15 2.07 4.05 21.25
CA LYS A 15 1.93 5.44 20.79
C LYS A 15 3.22 6.25 20.99
N GLU A 16 3.86 6.13 22.15
CA GLU A 16 5.10 6.83 22.47
C GLU A 16 6.27 6.37 21.61
N GLU A 17 6.39 5.06 21.37
CA GLU A 17 7.40 4.50 20.46
C GLU A 17 7.15 4.93 19.01
N TYR A 18 5.90 4.86 18.56
CA TYR A 18 5.53 5.31 17.21
C TYR A 18 5.77 6.81 16.99
N GLY A 19 5.62 7.62 18.05
CA GLY A 19 5.92 9.05 18.01
C GLY A 19 7.37 9.33 17.58
N LYS A 20 8.31 8.46 17.95
CA LYS A 20 9.75 8.58 17.67
C LYS A 20 10.16 8.07 16.29
N VAL A 21 9.25 7.43 15.54
CA VAL A 21 9.53 6.92 14.19
C VAL A 21 9.76 8.09 13.23
N ASP A 22 10.71 7.91 12.31
CA ASP A 22 11.06 8.89 11.29
C ASP A 22 9.86 9.21 10.35
N PHE A 23 9.84 10.42 9.79
CA PHE A 23 8.75 10.85 8.91
C PHE A 23 8.63 9.98 7.67
N GLY A 24 9.75 9.58 7.05
CA GLY A 24 9.73 8.71 5.87
C GLY A 24 9.10 7.36 6.16
N ASP A 25 9.37 6.80 7.34
CA ASP A 25 8.81 5.52 7.76
C ASP A 25 7.30 5.65 8.07
N LYS A 26 6.87 6.74 8.70
CA LYS A 26 5.44 7.07 8.90
C LYS A 26 4.69 7.19 7.57
N LEU A 27 5.34 7.71 6.54
CA LEU A 27 4.73 7.84 5.21
C LEU A 27 4.53 6.47 4.54
N LEU A 28 5.49 5.54 4.72
CA LEU A 28 5.35 4.15 4.25
C LEU A 28 4.23 3.39 5.00
N ASP A 29 4.09 3.61 6.31
CA ASP A 29 2.95 3.07 7.06
C ASP A 29 1.63 3.61 6.55
N LEU A 30 1.57 4.92 6.28
CA LEU A 30 0.37 5.56 5.78
C LEU A 30 -0.03 4.97 4.43
N ILE A 31 0.92 4.82 3.50
CA ILE A 31 0.68 4.15 2.21
C ILE A 31 0.16 2.73 2.42
N SER A 32 0.74 1.99 3.37
CA SER A 32 0.32 0.62 3.70
C SER A 32 -1.12 0.57 4.22
N ILE A 33 -1.46 1.44 5.17
CA ILE A 33 -2.79 1.52 5.77
C ILE A 33 -3.83 1.95 4.72
N VAL A 34 -3.53 3.01 3.96
CA VAL A 34 -4.41 3.51 2.91
C VAL A 34 -4.63 2.45 1.83
N GLY A 35 -3.57 1.74 1.42
CA GLY A 35 -3.68 0.65 0.44
C GLY A 35 -4.58 -0.49 0.92
N ILE A 36 -4.47 -0.88 2.20
CA ILE A 36 -5.36 -1.89 2.80
C ILE A 36 -6.81 -1.40 2.83
N VAL A 37 -7.05 -0.15 3.24
CA VAL A 37 -8.41 0.42 3.28
C VAL A 37 -9.02 0.48 1.88
N LEU A 38 -8.26 0.94 0.89
CA LEU A 38 -8.71 0.98 -0.51
C LEU A 38 -8.98 -0.42 -1.06
N PHE A 39 -8.14 -1.42 -0.73
CA PHE A 39 -8.43 -2.81 -1.07
C PHE A 39 -9.76 -3.27 -0.49
N LEU A 40 -10.05 -3.00 0.79
CA LEU A 40 -11.31 -3.39 1.41
C LEU A 40 -12.52 -2.71 0.76
N VAL A 41 -12.43 -1.41 0.47
CA VAL A 41 -13.51 -0.66 -0.21
C VAL A 41 -13.75 -1.21 -1.62
N SER A 42 -12.67 -1.44 -2.38
CA SER A 42 -12.76 -2.03 -3.73
C SER A 42 -13.31 -3.44 -3.68
N PHE A 43 -12.87 -4.27 -2.73
CA PHE A 43 -13.35 -5.63 -2.54
C PHE A 43 -14.86 -5.66 -2.28
N VAL A 44 -15.34 -4.84 -1.34
CA VAL A 44 -16.77 -4.72 -1.04
C VAL A 44 -17.53 -4.24 -2.28
N SER A 45 -17.01 -3.24 -3.00
CA SER A 45 -17.66 -2.69 -4.20
C SER A 45 -17.77 -3.70 -5.34
N VAL A 46 -16.70 -4.46 -5.62
CA VAL A 46 -16.70 -5.52 -6.63
C VAL A 46 -17.66 -6.64 -6.24
N PHE A 47 -17.63 -7.06 -4.97
CA PHE A 47 -18.51 -8.12 -4.49
C PHE A 47 -20.00 -7.73 -4.53
N LEU A 48 -20.33 -6.48 -4.17
CA LEU A 48 -21.70 -5.95 -4.22
C LEU A 48 -22.21 -5.75 -5.65
N SER A 49 -21.34 -5.28 -6.56
CA SER A 49 -21.72 -5.06 -7.96
C SER A 49 -21.90 -6.36 -8.76
N ARG A 50 -21.35 -7.49 -8.28
CA ARG A 50 -21.29 -8.79 -8.98
C ARG A 50 -20.60 -8.73 -10.36
N VAL A 51 -19.95 -7.62 -10.70
CA VAL A 51 -19.22 -7.45 -11.96
C VAL A 51 -17.78 -7.95 -11.75
N PHE A 52 -17.62 -9.27 -11.83
CA PHE A 52 -16.32 -9.92 -11.78
C PHE A 52 -15.70 -9.95 -13.19
N ASN A 53 -14.87 -8.95 -13.49
CA ASN A 53 -14.06 -8.93 -14.69
C ASN A 53 -12.58 -8.69 -14.33
N ALA A 54 -11.68 -9.00 -15.26
CA ALA A 54 -10.24 -8.90 -15.04
C ALA A 54 -9.80 -7.49 -14.61
N VAL A 55 -10.42 -6.46 -15.16
CA VAL A 55 -10.13 -5.05 -14.85
C VAL A 55 -10.45 -4.74 -13.38
N ASN A 56 -11.64 -5.09 -12.92
CA ASN A 56 -12.08 -4.88 -11.54
C ASN A 56 -11.22 -5.66 -10.53
N ILE A 57 -10.79 -6.87 -10.88
CA ILE A 57 -9.89 -7.67 -10.04
C ILE A 57 -8.52 -6.98 -9.92
N VAL A 58 -7.96 -6.47 -11.03
CA VAL A 58 -6.68 -5.75 -11.02
C VAL A 58 -6.76 -4.47 -10.18
N PHE A 59 -7.81 -3.66 -10.37
CA PHE A 59 -8.03 -2.45 -9.57
C PHE A 59 -8.25 -2.74 -8.09
N MET A 60 -8.87 -3.89 -7.77
CA MET A 60 -9.04 -4.34 -6.39
C MET A 60 -7.70 -4.72 -5.77
N LEU A 61 -6.87 -5.51 -6.45
CA LEU A 61 -5.61 -6.02 -5.90
C LEU A 61 -4.46 -4.99 -5.90
N TYR A 62 -4.52 -3.98 -6.76
CA TYR A 62 -3.45 -2.99 -6.90
C TYR A 62 -3.14 -2.22 -5.60
N PRO A 63 -4.12 -1.68 -4.85
CA PRO A 63 -3.90 -1.09 -3.52
C PRO A 63 -3.27 -2.07 -2.50
N LEU A 64 -3.57 -3.36 -2.61
CA LEU A 64 -2.99 -4.38 -1.73
C LEU A 64 -1.52 -4.63 -2.07
N GLY A 65 -1.17 -4.66 -3.36
CA GLY A 65 0.22 -4.75 -3.81
C GLY A 65 1.05 -3.55 -3.37
N LEU A 66 0.48 -2.34 -3.46
CA LEU A 66 1.04 -1.09 -2.92
C LEU A 66 1.36 -1.21 -1.43
N ALA A 67 0.40 -1.67 -0.64
CA ALA A 67 0.58 -1.83 0.79
C ALA A 67 1.64 -2.87 1.14
N GLY A 68 1.63 -4.02 0.44
CA GLY A 68 2.60 -5.09 0.65
C GLY A 68 4.04 -4.63 0.39
N VAL A 69 4.25 -3.83 -0.65
CA VAL A 69 5.60 -3.31 -0.96
C VAL A 69 6.04 -2.21 -0.01
N ALA A 70 5.16 -1.27 0.34
CA ALA A 70 5.49 -0.23 1.32
C ALA A 70 5.87 -0.85 2.69
N ALA A 71 5.12 -1.86 3.14
CA ALA A 71 5.42 -2.62 4.35
C ALA A 71 6.75 -3.40 4.23
N SER A 72 6.96 -4.09 3.12
CA SER A 72 8.19 -4.86 2.87
C SER A 72 9.43 -3.96 2.80
N PHE A 73 9.31 -2.80 2.16
CA PHE A 73 10.38 -1.81 2.07
C PHE A 73 10.71 -1.25 3.46
N ARG A 74 9.70 -0.93 4.28
CA ARG A 74 9.92 -0.50 5.68
C ARG A 74 10.65 -1.57 6.50
N MET A 75 10.24 -2.84 6.39
CA MET A 75 10.90 -3.94 7.11
C MET A 75 12.35 -4.10 6.66
N LYS A 76 12.60 -4.13 5.35
CA LYS A 76 13.95 -4.31 4.81
C LYS A 76 14.84 -3.08 4.99
N LYS A 77 14.31 -1.86 4.98
CA LYS A 77 15.09 -0.64 5.24
C LYS A 77 15.77 -0.70 6.61
N ARG A 78 15.14 -1.35 7.59
CA ARG A 78 15.70 -1.55 8.94
C ARG A 78 16.76 -2.64 9.00
N ASP A 79 16.52 -3.78 8.36
CA ASP A 79 17.33 -4.98 8.54
C ASP A 79 18.40 -5.17 7.46
N LYS A 80 18.13 -4.73 6.23
CA LYS A 80 18.94 -4.95 5.01
C LYS A 80 18.74 -3.81 3.98
N PRO A 81 19.38 -2.65 4.18
CA PRO A 81 19.12 -1.45 3.37
C PRO A 81 19.44 -1.64 1.87
N GLU A 82 20.47 -2.43 1.52
CA GLU A 82 20.83 -2.71 0.11
C GLU A 82 19.73 -3.49 -0.63
N GLU A 83 19.11 -4.47 0.03
CA GLU A 83 17.98 -5.20 -0.54
C GLU A 83 16.72 -4.32 -0.66
N ALA A 84 16.54 -3.39 0.27
CA ALA A 84 15.42 -2.44 0.24
C ALA A 84 15.53 -1.51 -0.97
N GLU A 85 16.71 -0.95 -1.23
CA GLU A 85 16.95 -0.06 -2.37
C GLU A 85 16.68 -0.75 -3.71
N LYS A 86 17.11 -2.01 -3.85
CA LYS A 86 16.82 -2.82 -5.05
C LYS A 86 15.33 -3.02 -5.26
N LEU A 87 14.60 -3.41 -4.21
CA LEU A 87 13.14 -3.58 -4.24
C LEU A 87 12.41 -2.28 -4.61
N PHE A 88 12.86 -1.15 -4.06
CA PHE A 88 12.28 0.15 -4.39
C PHE A 88 12.49 0.52 -5.86
N LYS A 89 13.70 0.31 -6.40
CA LYS A 89 14.00 0.59 -7.82
C LYS A 89 13.17 -0.29 -8.76
N GLU A 90 13.09 -1.59 -8.49
CA GLU A 90 12.26 -2.52 -9.26
C GLU A 90 10.80 -2.09 -9.26
N TRP A 91 10.29 -1.69 -8.10
CA TRP A 91 8.90 -1.30 -7.94
C TRP A 91 8.58 0.05 -8.59
N VAL A 92 9.44 1.07 -8.43
CA VAL A 92 9.32 2.35 -9.14
C VAL A 92 9.34 2.14 -10.65
N TRP A 93 10.15 1.21 -11.15
CA TRP A 93 10.20 0.88 -12.57
C TRP A 93 8.90 0.22 -13.06
N ILE A 94 8.36 -0.75 -12.32
CA ILE A 94 7.07 -1.39 -12.64
C ILE A 94 5.95 -0.35 -12.64
N PHE A 95 5.88 0.51 -11.62
CA PHE A 95 4.85 1.54 -11.51
C PHE A 95 4.96 2.62 -12.58
N GLY A 96 6.18 3.09 -12.85
CA GLY A 96 6.44 4.01 -13.95
C GLY A 96 5.98 3.41 -15.28
N THR A 97 6.30 2.14 -15.52
CA THR A 97 5.90 1.42 -16.74
C THR A 97 4.37 1.30 -16.85
N ILE A 98 3.68 0.87 -15.80
CA ILE A 98 2.21 0.75 -15.78
C ILE A 98 1.56 2.12 -15.98
N THR A 99 2.10 3.18 -15.38
CA THR A 99 1.59 4.55 -15.53
C THR A 99 1.73 5.03 -16.96
N VAL A 100 2.89 4.82 -17.59
CA VAL A 100 3.12 5.16 -19.01
C VAL A 100 2.17 4.38 -19.91
N ILE A 101 2.02 3.07 -19.71
CA ILE A 101 1.06 2.24 -20.48
C ILE A 101 -0.37 2.78 -20.31
N SER A 102 -0.77 3.10 -19.09
CA SER A 102 -2.12 3.62 -18.79
C SER A 102 -2.37 4.95 -19.50
N ILE A 103 -1.40 5.87 -19.48
CA ILE A 103 -1.49 7.16 -20.19
C ILE A 103 -1.58 6.93 -21.71
N VAL A 104 -0.75 6.05 -22.27
CA VAL A 104 -0.78 5.74 -23.71
C VAL A 104 -2.13 5.16 -24.13
N VAL A 105 -2.69 4.23 -23.34
CA VAL A 105 -4.01 3.65 -23.59
C VAL A 105 -5.11 4.71 -23.54
N ILE A 106 -5.05 5.64 -22.58
CA ILE A 106 -6.01 6.76 -22.49
C ILE A 106 -5.90 7.65 -23.74
N ILE A 107 -4.68 8.03 -24.15
CA ILE A 107 -4.47 8.85 -25.35
C ILE A 107 -5.01 8.14 -26.59
N LEU A 108 -4.67 6.86 -26.79
CA LEU A 108 -5.17 6.08 -27.92
C LEU A 108 -6.70 5.97 -27.90
N GLY A 109 -7.29 5.80 -26.72
CA GLY A 109 -8.75 5.79 -26.55
C GLY A 109 -9.41 7.13 -26.89
N PHE A 110 -8.75 8.26 -26.64
CA PHE A 110 -9.24 9.60 -27.02
C PHE A 110 -9.01 9.95 -28.49
N VAL A 111 -7.98 9.39 -29.12
CA VAL A 111 -7.63 9.65 -30.53
C VAL A 111 -8.38 8.73 -31.50
N LEU A 112 -8.71 7.50 -31.07
CA LEU A 112 -9.38 6.49 -31.89
C LEU A 112 -10.90 6.37 -31.61
N ALA A 113 -11.45 7.13 -30.66
CA ALA A 113 -12.89 7.26 -30.41
C ALA A 113 -13.42 8.57 -31.02
#